data_AF-W2PBV3-F1
#
_entry.id   AF-W2PBV3-F1
#
_cell.length_a   1.000
_cell.length_b   1.000
_cell.length_c   1.000
_cell.angle_alpha   90.00
_cell.angle_beta   90.00
_cell.angle_gamma   90.00
#
_symmetry.space_group_name_H-M   'P 1'
#
loop_
_entity.id
_entity.type
_entity.pdbx_description
1 polymer ?
#
loop_
_entity_poly.entity_id
_entity_poly.type
_entity_poly.pdbx_seq_one_letter_code
_entity_poly.pdbx_strand_id
1 'polypeptide(L)'
;MSELVKTLISDDADDDEVQEIPLPNVKSPVLSKVIEFCSHHHNNPMREIEKPLKSADMHDVVSDWDANFVDIEQEILFELILAANYMDIKSLLDLACAKVASMIKGKTPQEIRETFNIVNDFTPEEEAQIREENKWCEEA
;
A
#
# COMPACT_ATOMS: atom_id res chain seq x y z
N MET A 1 -1.58 11.26 10.17
CA MET A 1 -1.97 12.59 9.66
C MET A 1 -1.24 12.81 8.33
N SER A 2 -1.82 13.56 7.40
CA SER A 2 -1.17 13.92 6.12
C SER A 2 -0.23 15.11 6.32
N GLU A 3 1.04 14.96 5.94
CA GLU A 3 2.00 16.08 5.99
C GLU A 3 1.70 17.10 4.87
N LEU A 4 1.16 16.68 3.72
CA LEU A 4 0.68 17.60 2.68
C LEU A 4 -0.40 18.55 3.24
N VAL A 5 -1.44 17.99 3.86
CA VAL A 5 -2.53 18.81 4.42
C VAL A 5 -2.00 19.74 5.49
N LYS A 6 -1.12 19.25 6.37
CA LYS A 6 -0.51 20.05 7.43
C LYS A 6 0.30 21.25 6.90
N THR A 7 0.99 21.11 5.77
CA THR A 7 1.75 22.23 5.17
C THR A 7 0.87 23.23 4.42
N LEU A 8 -0.35 22.84 4.03
CA LEU A 8 -1.31 23.70 3.34
C LEU A 8 -2.25 24.44 4.30
N ILE A 9 -2.42 23.94 5.53
CA ILE A 9 -3.15 24.65 6.58
C ILE A 9 -2.36 25.89 6.97
N SER A 10 -3.04 27.04 7.03
CA SER A 10 -2.44 28.29 7.50
C SER A 10 -2.29 28.28 9.02
N ASP A 11 -1.12 28.65 9.53
CA ASP A 11 -0.87 28.83 10.97
C ASP A 11 -1.69 30.01 11.56
N ASP A 12 -2.22 30.89 10.72
CA ASP A 12 -2.99 32.09 11.07
C ASP A 12 -4.52 31.89 10.90
N ALA A 13 -4.97 30.68 10.52
CA ALA A 13 -6.39 30.39 10.40
C ALA A 13 -7.02 30.30 11.79
N ASP A 14 -8.13 31.02 12.01
CA ASP A 14 -8.95 30.83 13.20
C ASP A 14 -9.48 29.38 13.23
N ASP A 15 -9.50 28.73 14.40
CA ASP A 15 -9.96 27.34 14.57
C ASP A 15 -11.40 27.10 14.04
N ASP A 16 -12.19 28.16 13.86
CA ASP A 16 -13.56 28.13 13.36
C ASP A 16 -13.67 28.38 11.83
N GLU A 17 -12.57 28.71 11.13
CA GLU A 17 -12.57 29.00 9.69
C GLU A 17 -12.35 27.73 8.85
N VAL A 18 -13.32 27.42 7.98
CA VAL A 18 -13.23 26.26 7.09
C VAL A 18 -12.34 26.59 5.90
N GLN A 19 -11.12 26.06 5.90
CA GLN A 19 -10.20 26.16 4.77
C GLN A 19 -10.43 25.02 3.77
N GLU A 20 -10.71 25.35 2.50
CA GLU A 20 -10.77 24.37 1.43
C GLU A 20 -9.37 24.06 0.89
N ILE A 21 -8.98 22.77 0.93
CA ILE A 21 -7.69 22.30 0.41
C ILE A 21 -7.93 21.48 -0.88
N PRO A 22 -7.48 21.95 -2.05
CA PRO A 22 -7.69 21.24 -3.30
C PRO A 22 -6.78 20.01 -3.41
N LEU A 23 -7.39 18.83 -3.63
CA LEU A 23 -6.69 17.56 -3.84
C LEU A 23 -7.03 16.95 -5.21
N PRO A 24 -6.55 17.54 -6.33
CA PRO A 24 -6.96 17.14 -7.68
C PRO A 24 -6.52 15.72 -8.07
N ASN A 25 -5.50 15.17 -7.40
CA ASN A 25 -4.92 13.87 -7.70
C ASN A 25 -5.52 12.73 -6.87
N VAL A 26 -6.56 12.99 -6.07
CA VAL A 26 -7.19 11.98 -5.21
C VAL A 26 -8.67 11.88 -5.56
N LYS A 27 -9.11 10.69 -6.01
CA LYS A 27 -10.53 10.43 -6.28
C LYS A 27 -11.33 10.43 -4.97
N SER A 28 -12.58 10.88 -5.02
CA SER A 28 -13.43 10.98 -3.81
C SER A 28 -13.56 9.67 -3.02
N PRO A 29 -13.76 8.48 -3.64
CA PRO A 29 -13.86 7.23 -2.89
C PRO A 29 -12.56 6.86 -2.15
N VAL A 30 -11.41 7.18 -2.75
CA VAL A 30 -10.09 6.95 -2.15
C VAL A 30 -9.86 7.93 -1.01
N LEU A 31 -10.21 9.20 -1.21
CA LEU A 31 -10.11 10.22 -0.17
C LEU A 31 -10.94 9.84 1.07
N SER A 32 -12.16 9.31 0.88
CA SER A 32 -12.98 8.82 2.00
C SER A 32 -12.26 7.73 2.81
N LYS A 33 -11.56 6.79 2.15
CA LYS A 33 -10.74 5.78 2.84
C LYS A 33 -9.52 6.36 3.54
N VAL A 34 -8.85 7.34 2.92
CA VAL A 34 -7.71 8.02 3.54
C VAL A 34 -8.15 8.74 4.82
N ILE A 35 -9.32 9.39 4.79
CA ILE A 35 -9.92 10.05 5.97
C ILE A 35 -10.25 9.01 7.04
N GLU A 36 -10.94 7.92 6.68
CA GLU A 36 -11.26 6.80 7.60
C GLU A 36 -10.01 6.30 8.33
N PHE A 37 -8.94 6.04 7.58
CA PHE A 37 -7.64 5.64 8.13
C PHE A 37 -7.05 6.68 9.07
N CYS A 38 -7.02 7.95 8.66
CA CYS A 38 -6.46 9.01 9.50
C CYS A 38 -7.26 9.19 10.80
N SER A 39 -8.60 9.09 10.74
CA SER A 39 -9.47 9.17 11.92
C SER A 39 -9.25 8.01 12.87
N HIS A 40 -9.13 6.77 12.36
CA HIS A 40 -8.85 5.61 13.19
C HIS A 40 -7.48 5.72 13.89
N HIS A 41 -6.42 6.05 13.13
CA HIS A 41 -5.05 6.11 13.66
C HIS A 41 -4.69 7.41 14.37
N HIS A 42 -5.60 8.39 14.44
CA HIS A 42 -5.41 9.57 15.28
C HIS A 42 -5.26 9.17 16.75
N ASN A 43 -6.12 8.26 17.22
CA ASN A 43 -6.09 7.74 18.59
C ASN A 43 -5.41 6.36 18.71
N ASN A 44 -5.14 5.69 17.58
CA ASN A 44 -4.57 4.34 17.54
C ASN A 44 -3.31 4.33 16.66
N PRO A 45 -2.15 4.82 17.12
CA PRO A 45 -0.94 4.86 16.30
C PRO A 45 -0.57 3.47 15.77
N MET A 46 -0.32 3.37 14.46
CA MET A 46 0.14 2.11 13.87
C MET A 46 1.51 1.72 14.41
N ARG A 47 1.73 0.40 14.53
CA ARG A 47 3.05 -0.16 14.77
C ARG A 47 3.83 -0.21 13.47
N GLU A 48 5.15 -0.19 13.58
CA GLU A 48 6.01 -0.42 12.43
C GLU A 48 5.80 -1.85 11.90
N ILE A 49 5.55 -1.95 10.60
CA ILE A 49 5.40 -3.24 9.92
C ILE A 49 6.78 -3.84 9.70
N GLU A 50 7.00 -5.04 10.20
CA GLU A 50 8.27 -5.73 10.06
C GLU A 50 8.57 -6.07 8.60
N LYS A 51 9.84 -5.86 8.19
CA LYS A 51 10.35 -6.10 6.84
C LYS A 51 11.55 -7.06 6.95
N PRO A 52 11.57 -8.21 6.25
CA PRO A 52 10.52 -8.73 5.37
C PRO A 52 9.27 -9.17 6.14
N LEU A 53 8.13 -9.25 5.45
CA LEU A 53 6.87 -9.72 6.05
C LEU A 53 7.06 -11.12 6.62
N LYS A 54 6.47 -11.41 7.79
CA LYS A 54 6.51 -12.74 8.43
C LYS A 54 5.52 -13.72 7.79
N SER A 55 4.31 -13.27 7.47
CA SER A 55 3.24 -14.08 6.86
C SER A 55 2.77 -13.47 5.54
N ALA A 56 2.08 -14.28 4.73
CA ALA A 56 1.31 -13.80 3.59
C ALA A 56 -0.09 -13.31 4.00
N ASP A 57 -0.58 -13.76 5.16
CA ASP A 57 -1.82 -13.26 5.77
C ASP A 57 -1.54 -11.95 6.50
N MET A 58 -2.30 -10.91 6.19
CA MET A 58 -2.16 -9.60 6.82
C MET A 58 -2.59 -9.62 8.30
N HIS A 59 -3.48 -10.52 8.72
CA HIS A 59 -3.90 -10.63 10.12
C HIS A 59 -2.75 -11.09 11.04
N ASP A 60 -1.74 -11.77 10.49
CA ASP A 60 -0.53 -12.15 11.22
C ASP A 60 0.54 -11.04 11.24
N VAL A 61 0.35 -9.98 10.45
CA VAL A 61 1.35 -8.93 10.22
C VAL A 61 0.96 -7.63 10.89
N VAL A 62 -0.33 -7.26 10.82
CA VAL A 62 -0.88 -5.99 11.31
C VAL A 62 -2.10 -6.25 12.20
N SER A 63 -2.74 -5.20 12.70
CA SER A 63 -3.98 -5.38 13.48
C SER A 63 -5.13 -5.88 12.60
N ASP A 64 -6.16 -6.48 13.20
CA ASP A 64 -7.36 -6.91 12.47
C ASP A 64 -8.02 -5.75 11.72
N TRP A 65 -8.03 -4.56 12.31
CA TRP A 65 -8.60 -3.39 11.66
C TRP A 65 -7.81 -3.03 10.39
N ASP A 66 -6.48 -2.98 10.50
CA ASP A 66 -5.60 -2.69 9.37
C ASP A 66 -5.72 -3.74 8.26
N ALA A 67 -5.76 -5.03 8.63
CA ALA A 67 -5.87 -6.14 7.70
C ALA A 67 -7.18 -6.07 6.90
N ASN A 68 -8.30 -5.78 7.57
CA ASN A 68 -9.60 -5.60 6.93
C ASN A 68 -9.66 -4.30 6.11
N PHE A 69 -9.02 -3.23 6.57
CA PHE A 69 -9.03 -1.94 5.88
C PHE A 69 -8.40 -2.01 4.49
N VAL A 70 -7.31 -2.78 4.33
CA VAL A 70 -6.65 -3.04 3.04
C VAL A 70 -7.16 -4.28 2.32
N ASP A 71 -8.18 -4.97 2.85
CA ASP A 71 -8.85 -6.05 2.14
C ASP A 71 -9.91 -5.50 1.18
N ILE A 72 -9.40 -4.87 0.13
CA ILE A 72 -10.17 -4.14 -0.88
C ILE A 72 -9.72 -4.56 -2.28
N GLU A 73 -10.49 -4.16 -3.28
CA GLU A 73 -10.18 -4.40 -4.69
C GLU A 73 -8.80 -3.83 -5.07
N GLN A 74 -8.06 -4.55 -5.91
CA GLN A 74 -6.68 -4.19 -6.28
C GLN A 74 -6.58 -2.79 -6.90
N GLU A 75 -7.56 -2.40 -7.73
CA GLU A 75 -7.62 -1.07 -8.34
C GLU A 75 -7.66 0.03 -7.27
N ILE A 76 -8.54 -0.11 -6.27
CA ILE A 76 -8.63 0.84 -5.16
C ILE A 76 -7.37 0.79 -4.29
N LEU A 77 -6.76 -0.38 -4.09
CA LEU A 77 -5.51 -0.52 -3.35
C LEU A 77 -4.37 0.26 -4.03
N PHE A 78 -4.24 0.19 -5.36
CA PHE A 78 -3.23 0.94 -6.09
C PHE A 78 -3.49 2.44 -6.05
N GLU A 79 -4.74 2.87 -6.17
CA GLU A 79 -5.10 4.28 -6.00
C GLU A 79 -4.82 4.77 -4.57
N LEU A 80 -5.04 3.93 -3.57
CA LEU A 80 -4.73 4.23 -2.18
C LEU A 80 -3.22 4.40 -1.96
N ILE A 81 -2.38 3.59 -2.61
CA ILE A 81 -0.92 3.76 -2.60
C ILE A 81 -0.52 5.11 -3.21
N LEU A 82 -1.07 5.45 -4.37
CA LEU A 82 -0.80 6.71 -5.04
C LEU A 82 -1.25 7.92 -4.20
N ALA A 83 -2.44 7.85 -3.62
CA ALA A 83 -2.98 8.89 -2.76
C ALA A 83 -2.17 9.04 -1.47
N ALA A 84 -1.79 7.93 -0.82
CA ALA A 84 -0.96 7.94 0.38
C ALA A 84 0.42 8.55 0.14
N ASN A 85 1.03 8.24 -1.00
CA ASN A 85 2.28 8.87 -1.42
C ASN A 85 2.10 10.36 -1.74
N TYR A 86 1.05 10.73 -2.48
CA TYR A 86 0.76 12.13 -2.82
C TYR A 86 0.49 13.00 -1.58
N MET A 87 -0.26 12.48 -0.62
CA MET A 87 -0.63 13.17 0.62
C MET A 87 0.43 13.04 1.73
N ASP A 88 1.54 12.35 1.45
CA ASP A 88 2.63 12.05 2.38
C ASP A 88 2.15 11.46 3.71
N ILE A 89 1.51 10.28 3.61
CA ILE A 89 1.04 9.48 4.75
C ILE A 89 1.84 8.18 4.77
N LYS A 90 3.07 8.23 5.30
CA LYS A 90 4.00 7.09 5.32
C LYS A 90 3.40 5.81 5.89
N SER A 91 2.62 5.90 6.97
CA SER A 91 2.03 4.74 7.62
C SER A 91 1.02 4.02 6.72
N LEU A 92 0.15 4.78 6.04
CA LEU A 92 -0.81 4.24 5.07
C LEU A 92 -0.09 3.64 3.85
N LEU A 93 0.96 4.31 3.38
CA LEU A 93 1.77 3.82 2.28
C LEU A 93 2.45 2.47 2.63
N ASP A 94 3.07 2.39 3.81
CA ASP A 94 3.68 1.15 4.30
C ASP A 94 2.65 0.01 4.41
N LEU A 95 1.45 0.29 4.92
CA LEU A 95 0.38 -0.71 5.07
C LEU A 95 -0.14 -1.22 3.71
N ALA A 96 -0.39 -0.33 2.76
CA ALA A 96 -0.86 -0.72 1.44
C ALA A 96 0.23 -1.48 0.65
N CYS A 97 1.49 -1.06 0.76
CA CYS A 97 2.64 -1.80 0.21
C CYS A 97 2.80 -3.17 0.86
N ALA A 98 2.57 -3.30 2.17
CA ALA A 98 2.59 -4.59 2.86
C ALA A 98 1.52 -5.55 2.30
N LYS A 99 0.30 -5.08 2.03
CA LYS A 99 -0.74 -5.89 1.39
C LYS A 99 -0.31 -6.38 -0.01
N VAL A 100 0.29 -5.52 -0.83
CA VAL A 100 0.81 -5.93 -2.16
C VAL A 100 1.93 -6.97 -2.00
N ALA A 101 2.86 -6.76 -1.06
CA ALA A 101 3.92 -7.72 -0.78
C ALA A 101 3.38 -9.05 -0.25
N SER A 102 2.29 -9.04 0.53
CA SER A 102 1.62 -10.25 1.02
C SER A 102 0.98 -11.05 -0.11
N MET A 103 0.45 -10.38 -1.15
CA MET A 103 -0.08 -11.01 -2.36
C MET A 103 1.01 -11.68 -3.23
N ILE A 104 2.27 -11.29 -3.07
CA ILE A 104 3.42 -11.83 -3.81
C ILE A 104 4.09 -12.97 -3.02
N LYS A 105 4.09 -12.88 -1.69
CA LYS A 105 4.82 -13.79 -0.82
C LYS A 105 4.34 -15.23 -1.00
N GLY A 106 5.27 -16.14 -1.32
CA GLY A 106 5.01 -17.56 -1.47
C GLY A 106 4.35 -17.95 -2.79
N LYS A 107 4.13 -17.01 -3.72
CA LYS A 107 3.64 -17.30 -5.06
C LYS A 107 4.78 -17.54 -6.04
N THR A 108 4.54 -18.38 -7.02
CA THR A 108 5.42 -18.59 -8.16
C THR A 108 5.41 -17.38 -9.12
N PRO A 109 6.45 -17.20 -9.95
CA PRO A 109 6.47 -16.15 -10.96
C PRO A 109 5.24 -16.17 -11.89
N GLN A 110 4.74 -17.35 -12.24
CA GLN A 110 3.54 -17.51 -13.08
C GLN A 110 2.28 -17.00 -12.35
N GLU A 111 2.07 -17.41 -11.10
CA GLU A 111 0.92 -16.94 -10.30
C GLU A 111 0.95 -15.44 -10.04
N ILE A 112 2.14 -14.86 -9.84
CA ILE A 112 2.32 -13.41 -9.71
C ILE A 112 1.90 -12.72 -11.01
N ARG A 113 2.38 -13.20 -12.16
CA ARG A 113 2.01 -12.64 -13.47
C ARG A 113 0.50 -12.71 -13.71
N GLU A 114 -0.14 -13.82 -13.38
CA GLU A 114 -1.60 -13.96 -13.49
C GLU A 114 -2.33 -13.01 -12.54
N THR A 115 -1.90 -12.93 -11.27
CA THR A 115 -2.54 -12.08 -10.24
C THR A 115 -2.52 -10.61 -10.63
N PHE A 116 -1.40 -10.13 -11.18
CA PHE A 116 -1.20 -8.73 -11.55
C PHE A 116 -1.42 -8.45 -13.04
N ASN A 117 -1.90 -9.44 -13.80
CA ASN A 117 -2.12 -9.35 -15.24
C ASN A 117 -0.87 -8.85 -16.02
N ILE A 118 0.30 -9.38 -15.68
CA ILE A 118 1.59 -9.04 -16.27
C ILE A 118 1.89 -10.01 -17.42
N VAL A 119 2.16 -9.46 -18.60
CA VAL A 119 2.57 -10.24 -19.78
C VAL A 119 4.01 -10.72 -19.60
N ASN A 120 4.27 -12.01 -19.84
CA ASN A 120 5.65 -12.51 -19.91
C ASN A 120 6.30 -11.99 -21.20
N ASP A 121 7.28 -11.12 -21.05
CA ASP A 121 8.05 -10.49 -22.12
C ASP A 121 9.41 -11.17 -22.37
N PHE A 122 9.75 -12.21 -21.60
CA PHE A 122 10.95 -13.01 -21.82
C PHE A 122 10.79 -14.02 -22.93
N THR A 123 11.86 -14.22 -23.69
CA THR A 123 12.00 -15.39 -24.56
C THR A 123 12.17 -16.67 -23.72
N PRO A 124 11.84 -17.86 -24.27
CA PRO A 124 12.04 -19.13 -23.57
C PRO A 124 13.49 -19.35 -23.13
N GLU A 125 14.45 -18.90 -23.94
CA GLU A 125 15.89 -18.97 -23.63
C GLU A 125 16.28 -18.07 -22.46
N GLU A 126 15.79 -16.83 -22.42
CA GLU A 126 16.03 -15.89 -21.32
C GLU A 126 15.39 -16.37 -20.01
N GLU A 127 14.15 -16.88 -20.06
CA GLU A 127 13.48 -17.42 -18.88
C GLU A 127 14.22 -18.64 -18.33
N ALA A 128 14.73 -19.52 -19.20
CA ALA A 128 15.52 -20.67 -18.78
C ALA A 128 16.85 -20.25 -18.14
N GLN A 129 17.53 -19.25 -18.70
CA GLN A 129 18.77 -18.72 -18.13
C GLN A 129 18.52 -18.07 -16.77
N ILE A 130 17.51 -17.20 -16.64
CA ILE A 130 17.15 -16.56 -15.36
C ILE A 130 16.78 -17.62 -14.32
N ARG A 131 16.05 -18.68 -14.70
CA ARG A 131 15.71 -19.77 -13.79
C ARG A 131 16.95 -20.52 -13.34
N GLU A 132 17.88 -20.83 -14.24
CA GLU A 132 19.16 -21.49 -13.91
C GLU A 132 20.00 -20.63 -12.94
N GLU A 133 20.12 -19.33 -13.21
CA GLU A 133 20.85 -18.38 -12.36
C GLU A 133 20.22 -18.20 -10.97
N ASN A 134 18.90 -18.39 -10.84
CA ASN A 134 18.18 -18.24 -9.58
C ASN A 134 17.80 -19.56 -8.89
N LYS A 135 18.33 -20.71 -9.35
CA LYS A 135 18.08 -22.02 -8.71
C LYS A 135 18.42 -22.06 -7.23
N TRP A 136 19.40 -21.29 -6.79
CA TRP A 136 19.79 -21.17 -5.37
C TRP A 136 18.65 -20.70 -4.46
N CYS A 137 17.62 -20.02 -4.99
CA CYS A 137 16.42 -19.62 -4.25
C CYS A 137 15.41 -20.76 -4.05
N GLU A 138 15.44 -21.80 -4.90
CA GLU A 138 14.53 -22.95 -4.84
C GLU A 138 15.10 -24.11 -4.00
N GLU A 139 16.42 -24.11 -3.76
CA GLU A 139 17.14 -25.15 -3.01
C GLU A 139 17.29 -24.85 -1.50
N ALA A 140 16.87 -23.67 -1.04
CA ALA A 140 17.00 -23.19 0.35
C ALA A 140 15.67 -23.25 1.13
#